data_AF-A0A7X1FT76-F1
#
_entry.id   AF-A0A7X1FT76-F1
#
_cell.length_a   1.000
_cell.length_b   1.000
_cell.length_c   1.000
_cell.angle_alpha   90.00
_cell.angle_beta   90.00
_cell.angle_gamma   90.00
#
_symmetry.space_group_name_H-M   'P 1'
#
loop_
_entity.id
_entity.type
_entity.pdbx_description
1 polymer ?
#
loop_
_entity_poly.entity_id
_entity_poly.type
_entity_poly.pdbx_seq_one_letter_code
_entity_poly.pdbx_strand_id
1 'polypeptide(L)'
;MKVAIAPFAFTIGAGYGGIGVWKVTALSGGLEDVLSARGAEPARRLSLTDFLSEWRVETEAGGGLVDQPFQARHLDGMVRCYMSGNKVVGFGHQLVRALADRKAGPAGPRLYSGPGDDRFQGLRTSMENDWTPGMVRLLGLEISTLPVIWDADFLLGPKTPDGQDTYVLCEINASSVFPIPDEAPDALADTLICRLKAAERARRPA
;
A
#
# COMPACT_ATOMS: atom_id res chain seq x y z
N MET A 1 -22.45 -10.23 5.29
CA MET A 1 -21.00 -9.95 5.39
C MET A 1 -20.55 -10.44 6.76
N LYS A 2 -19.60 -11.39 6.85
CA LYS A 2 -19.06 -11.83 8.16
C LYS A 2 -18.07 -10.77 8.60
N VAL A 3 -18.49 -9.93 9.54
CA VAL A 3 -17.64 -8.93 10.17
C VAL A 3 -16.67 -9.67 11.10
N ALA A 4 -15.37 -9.43 10.93
CA ALA A 4 -14.35 -10.11 11.72
C ALA A 4 -14.50 -9.80 13.22
N ILE A 5 -14.16 -10.78 14.07
CA ILE A 5 -14.16 -10.65 15.55
C ILE A 5 -13.04 -9.68 16.02
N ALA A 6 -12.07 -9.38 15.15
CA ALA A 6 -10.99 -8.43 15.36
C ALA A 6 -11.24 -7.13 14.57
N PRO A 7 -10.59 -6.01 14.93
CA PRO A 7 -10.70 -4.78 14.15
C PRO A 7 -10.28 -5.02 12.70
N PHE A 8 -10.96 -4.34 11.79
CA PHE A 8 -10.66 -4.37 10.36
C PHE A 8 -10.67 -2.94 9.82
N ALA A 9 -10.11 -2.76 8.64
CA ALA A 9 -10.12 -1.50 7.94
C ALA A 9 -10.97 -1.61 6.66
N PHE A 10 -11.77 -0.59 6.41
CA PHE A 10 -12.46 -0.43 5.13
C PHE A 10 -11.81 0.64 4.30
N THR A 11 -11.73 0.39 2.99
CA THR A 11 -11.42 1.39 1.98
C THR A 11 -12.55 1.48 0.96
N ILE A 12 -13.07 2.67 0.68
CA ILE A 12 -14.12 2.92 -0.32
C ILE A 12 -13.59 3.77 -1.47
N GLY A 13 -13.73 3.27 -2.70
CA GLY A 13 -13.42 4.00 -3.94
C GLY A 13 -11.92 4.23 -4.19
N ALA A 14 -11.61 5.08 -5.18
CA ALA A 14 -10.25 5.52 -5.52
C ALA A 14 -9.85 6.72 -4.65
N GLY A 15 -9.52 6.47 -3.39
CA GLY A 15 -9.09 7.48 -2.43
C GLY A 15 -7.58 7.68 -2.40
N TYR A 16 -7.12 8.89 -2.07
CA TYR A 16 -5.73 9.17 -1.72
C TYR A 16 -5.66 9.81 -0.33
N GLY A 17 -4.54 9.64 0.38
CA GLY A 17 -4.30 10.32 1.66
C GLY A 17 -5.27 9.94 2.79
N GLY A 18 -5.72 8.69 2.83
CA GLY A 18 -6.62 8.18 3.89
C GLY A 18 -8.09 8.57 3.71
N ILE A 19 -8.46 9.21 2.60
CA ILE A 19 -9.87 9.40 2.23
C ILE A 19 -10.49 8.03 1.98
N GLY A 20 -11.69 7.81 2.52
CA GLY A 20 -12.36 6.55 2.33
C GLY A 20 -11.82 5.42 3.21
N VAL A 21 -10.94 5.71 4.19
CA VAL A 21 -10.33 4.70 5.06
C VAL A 21 -10.79 4.82 6.51
N TRP A 22 -11.29 3.72 7.08
CA TRP A 22 -11.72 3.66 8.48
C TRP A 22 -11.25 2.41 9.18
N LYS A 23 -10.93 2.52 10.49
CA LYS A 23 -10.83 1.39 11.41
C LYS A 23 -12.19 1.17 12.04
N VAL A 24 -12.68 -0.06 12.01
CA VAL A 24 -13.93 -0.45 12.65
C VAL A 24 -13.64 -1.45 13.76
N THR A 25 -14.17 -1.19 14.94
CA THR A 25 -14.01 -2.04 16.12
C THR A 25 -15.39 -2.42 16.66
N ALA A 26 -15.70 -3.71 16.67
CA ALA A 26 -16.96 -4.21 17.22
C ALA A 26 -17.05 -3.94 18.73
N LEU A 27 -18.22 -3.49 19.19
CA LEU A 27 -18.56 -3.29 20.58
C LEU A 27 -19.68 -4.24 21.02
N SER A 28 -19.94 -4.28 22.33
CA SER A 28 -21.12 -4.98 22.85
C SER A 28 -22.42 -4.29 22.39
N GLY A 29 -23.47 -5.09 22.16
CA GLY A 29 -24.78 -4.56 21.80
C GLY A 29 -25.00 -4.28 20.31
N GLY A 30 -24.13 -4.77 19.42
CA GLY A 30 -24.30 -4.64 17.96
C GLY A 30 -23.95 -3.25 17.40
N LEU A 31 -23.12 -2.51 18.13
CA LEU A 31 -22.55 -1.22 17.71
C LEU A 31 -21.07 -1.38 17.38
N GLU A 32 -20.55 -0.43 16.63
CA GLU A 32 -19.16 -0.36 16.21
C GLU A 32 -18.58 1.03 16.51
N ASP A 33 -17.34 1.07 16.99
CA ASP A 33 -16.54 2.29 16.98
C ASP A 33 -15.83 2.40 15.62
N VAL A 34 -16.17 3.45 14.86
CA VAL A 34 -15.66 3.74 13.52
C VAL A 34 -14.76 4.98 13.58
N LEU A 35 -13.45 4.78 13.35
CA LEU A 35 -12.44 5.83 13.38
C LEU A 35 -11.92 6.11 11.96
N SER A 36 -11.96 7.38 11.54
CA SER A 36 -11.47 7.78 10.21
C SER A 36 -9.96 8.02 10.17
N ALA A 37 -9.32 7.62 9.09
CA ALA A 37 -7.90 7.86 8.84
C ALA A 37 -7.56 9.35 8.61
N ARG A 38 -8.55 10.21 8.30
CA ARG A 38 -8.35 11.68 8.16
C ARG A 38 -7.95 12.38 9.45
N GLY A 39 -8.03 11.72 10.60
CA GLY A 39 -7.34 12.12 11.84
C GLY A 39 -7.90 13.32 12.61
N ALA A 40 -8.91 14.03 12.10
CA ALA A 40 -9.53 15.15 12.81
C ALA A 40 -10.76 14.75 13.64
N GLU A 41 -11.55 13.79 13.15
CA GLU A 41 -12.85 13.45 13.76
C GLU A 41 -12.72 12.42 14.88
N PRO A 42 -13.52 12.53 15.95
CA PRO A 42 -13.61 11.49 16.96
C PRO A 42 -14.20 10.21 16.36
N ALA A 43 -13.94 9.07 17.00
CA ALA A 43 -14.59 7.82 16.64
C ALA A 43 -16.12 7.99 16.76
N ARG A 44 -16.84 7.49 15.75
CA ARG A 44 -18.30 7.48 15.71
C ARG A 44 -18.79 6.13 16.20
N ARG A 45 -19.90 6.13 16.95
CA ARG A 45 -20.53 4.90 17.44
C ARG A 45 -21.88 4.71 16.76
N LEU A 46 -22.00 3.69 15.93
CA LEU A 46 -23.17 3.38 15.12
C LEU A 46 -23.14 1.91 14.71
N SER A 47 -24.25 1.37 14.21
CA SER A 47 -24.26 0.02 13.64
C SER A 47 -23.47 -0.01 12.32
N LEU A 48 -22.89 -1.15 11.97
CA LEU A 48 -22.20 -1.32 10.69
C LEU A 48 -23.15 -1.10 9.51
N THR A 49 -24.41 -1.53 9.65
CA THR A 49 -25.43 -1.31 8.62
C THR A 49 -25.68 0.18 8.39
N ASP A 50 -25.84 0.95 9.46
CA ASP A 50 -26.03 2.40 9.35
C ASP A 50 -24.81 3.05 8.71
N PHE A 51 -23.59 2.67 9.16
CA PHE A 51 -22.36 3.19 8.58
C PHE A 51 -22.25 2.90 7.07
N LEU A 52 -22.49 1.65 6.65
CA LEU A 52 -22.41 1.28 5.24
C LEU A 52 -23.49 1.96 4.39
N SER A 53 -24.66 2.24 4.97
CA SER A 53 -25.74 2.94 4.28
C SER A 53 -25.36 4.36 3.85
N GLU A 54 -24.44 5.01 4.58
CA GLU A 54 -23.91 6.35 4.25
C GLU A 54 -23.11 6.35 2.96
N TRP A 55 -22.52 5.21 2.58
CA TRP A 55 -21.66 5.05 1.40
C TRP A 55 -22.35 4.31 0.26
N ARG A 56 -23.67 4.14 0.36
CA ARG A 56 -24.44 3.37 -0.62
C ARG A 56 -24.33 3.97 -2.02
N VAL A 57 -24.35 5.30 -2.13
CA VAL A 57 -24.25 5.98 -3.43
C VAL A 57 -22.89 5.72 -4.09
N GLU A 58 -21.82 5.85 -3.33
CA GLU A 58 -20.44 5.64 -3.81
C GLU A 58 -20.21 4.18 -4.20
N THR A 59 -20.72 3.25 -3.40
CA THR A 59 -20.58 1.82 -3.69
C THR A 59 -21.44 1.36 -4.86
N GLU A 60 -22.65 1.89 -5.01
CA GLU A 60 -23.54 1.60 -6.16
C GLU A 60 -23.06 2.27 -7.45
N ALA A 61 -22.34 3.39 -7.37
CA ALA A 61 -21.72 4.06 -8.52
C ALA A 61 -20.47 3.32 -9.07
N GLY A 62 -20.22 2.09 -8.64
CA GLY A 62 -19.06 1.29 -9.03
C GLY A 62 -17.84 1.47 -8.12
N GLY A 63 -17.98 2.16 -6.98
CA GLY A 63 -16.97 2.21 -5.93
C GLY A 63 -16.84 0.84 -5.24
N GLY A 64 -15.65 0.27 -5.25
CA GLY A 64 -15.36 -0.95 -4.49
C GLY A 64 -15.25 -0.65 -2.98
N LEU A 65 -15.69 -1.61 -2.16
CA LEU A 65 -15.36 -1.69 -0.74
C LEU A 65 -14.31 -2.79 -0.56
N VAL A 66 -13.17 -2.44 0.03
CA VAL A 66 -12.16 -3.42 0.45
C VAL A 66 -12.25 -3.58 1.96
N ASP A 67 -12.53 -4.80 2.41
CA ASP A 67 -12.39 -5.22 3.80
C ASP A 67 -11.02 -5.89 3.98
N GLN A 68 -10.23 -5.40 4.93
CA GLN A 68 -8.93 -5.99 5.27
C GLN A 68 -8.70 -6.06 6.78
N PRO A 69 -7.96 -7.08 7.27
CA PRO A 69 -7.56 -7.14 8.68
C PRO A 69 -6.78 -5.89 9.12
N PHE A 70 -7.11 -5.35 10.29
CA PHE A 70 -6.38 -4.21 10.85
C PHE A 70 -4.98 -4.64 11.31
N GLN A 71 -3.95 -3.94 10.85
CA GLN A 71 -2.57 -4.24 11.22
C GLN A 71 -2.22 -3.60 12.56
N ALA A 72 -2.04 -4.44 13.59
CA ALA A 72 -1.73 -3.99 14.95
C ALA A 72 -0.45 -3.12 15.02
N ARG A 73 0.53 -3.43 14.17
CA ARG A 73 1.82 -2.73 14.08
C ARG A 73 1.81 -1.55 13.09
N HIS A 74 0.65 -1.03 12.68
CA HIS A 74 0.60 0.14 11.78
C HIS A 74 1.40 1.35 12.31
N LEU A 75 1.48 1.52 13.64
CA LEU A 75 2.25 2.60 14.28
C LEU A 75 3.77 2.44 14.18
N ASP A 76 4.26 1.23 13.87
CA ASP A 76 5.69 0.95 13.69
C ASP A 76 6.20 1.52 12.37
N GLY A 77 5.28 1.83 11.45
CA GLY A 77 5.57 2.50 10.20
C GLY A 77 5.06 1.75 8.97
N MET A 78 5.20 2.44 7.84
CA MET A 78 4.91 1.96 6.52
C MET A 78 6.16 2.10 5.66
N VAL A 79 6.43 1.07 4.86
CA VAL A 79 7.51 1.06 3.89
C VAL A 79 6.90 1.08 2.49
N ARG A 80 7.19 2.11 1.72
CA ARG A 80 6.98 2.15 0.28
C ARG A 80 8.19 1.58 -0.41
N CYS A 81 7.98 0.57 -1.25
CA CYS A 81 9.00 -0.01 -2.11
C CYS A 81 8.83 0.57 -3.53
N TYR A 82 9.80 1.35 -4.00
CA TYR A 82 9.79 1.91 -5.36
C TYR A 82 10.41 0.91 -6.34
N MET A 83 9.75 0.73 -7.48
CA MET A 83 10.05 -0.29 -8.46
C MET A 83 10.29 0.32 -9.83
N SER A 84 11.30 -0.18 -10.54
CA SER A 84 11.52 0.06 -11.97
C SER A 84 11.48 -1.26 -12.72
N GLY A 85 10.44 -1.46 -13.53
CA GLY A 85 10.15 -2.79 -14.07
C GLY A 85 9.97 -3.80 -12.94
N ASN A 86 10.88 -4.76 -12.83
CA ASN A 86 10.88 -5.79 -11.78
C ASN A 86 11.97 -5.61 -10.71
N LYS A 87 12.62 -4.44 -10.65
CA LYS A 87 13.73 -4.17 -9.74
C LYS A 87 13.37 -3.11 -8.72
N VAL A 88 13.82 -3.30 -7.48
CA VAL A 88 13.68 -2.27 -6.44
C VAL A 88 14.71 -1.18 -6.72
N VAL A 89 14.24 0.07 -6.75
CA VAL A 89 15.07 1.27 -7.00
C VAL A 89 15.14 2.21 -5.80
N GLY A 90 14.46 1.86 -4.71
CA GLY A 90 14.63 2.52 -3.42
C GLY A 90 13.40 2.37 -2.53
N PHE A 91 13.43 3.06 -1.39
CA PHE A 91 12.42 2.95 -0.35
C PHE A 91 11.98 4.32 0.17
N GLY A 92 10.77 4.35 0.70
CA GLY A 92 10.27 5.44 1.51
C GLY A 92 9.72 4.89 2.81
N HIS A 93 10.24 5.32 3.95
CA HIS A 93 9.78 4.88 5.27
C HIS A 93 9.14 6.02 6.04
N GLN A 94 7.96 5.79 6.62
CA GLN A 94 7.25 6.80 7.40
C GLN A 94 6.47 6.16 8.55
N LEU A 95 6.48 6.80 9.72
CA LEU A 95 5.57 6.42 10.81
C LEU A 95 4.13 6.76 10.42
N VAL A 96 3.21 5.82 10.62
CA VAL A 96 1.78 6.07 10.41
C VAL A 96 1.14 6.46 11.73
N ARG A 97 0.40 7.57 11.73
CA ARG A 97 -0.40 8.04 12.87
C ARG A 97 -1.89 8.12 12.57
N ALA A 98 -2.27 7.89 11.31
CA ALA A 98 -3.66 7.67 10.95
C ALA A 98 -4.21 6.46 11.71
N LEU A 99 -5.49 6.53 12.12
CA LEU A 99 -6.18 5.49 12.88
C LEU A 99 -5.61 5.20 14.29
N ALA A 100 -4.75 6.10 14.79
CA ALA A 100 -4.23 6.08 16.15
C ALA A 100 -5.09 6.92 17.11
N ASP A 101 -4.90 6.72 18.43
CA ASP A 101 -5.35 7.69 19.42
C ASP A 101 -4.67 9.04 19.16
N ARG A 102 -5.39 10.15 19.35
CA ARG A 102 -4.88 11.52 19.16
C ARG A 102 -3.59 11.80 19.95
N LYS A 103 -3.37 11.09 21.07
CA LYS A 103 -2.14 11.17 21.88
C LYS A 103 -0.88 10.72 21.14
N ALA A 104 -0.99 9.97 20.04
CA ALA A 104 0.15 9.48 19.27
C ALA A 104 0.93 10.59 18.53
N GLY A 105 0.37 11.79 18.44
CA GLY A 105 0.99 12.95 17.78
C GLY A 105 1.06 12.80 16.25
N PRO A 106 1.59 13.83 15.55
CA PRO A 106 1.70 13.79 14.10
C PRO A 106 2.79 12.81 13.64
N ALA A 107 2.63 12.31 12.41
CA ALA A 107 3.70 11.59 11.73
C ALA A 107 4.80 12.55 11.30
N GLY A 108 6.06 12.10 11.35
CA GLY A 108 7.17 12.79 10.68
C GLY A 108 7.08 12.68 9.15
N PRO A 109 7.95 13.39 8.42
CA PRO A 109 8.03 13.26 6.96
C PRO A 109 8.48 11.85 6.59
N ARG A 110 8.19 11.47 5.33
CA ARG A 110 8.74 10.25 4.74
C ARG A 110 10.24 10.40 4.55
N LEU A 111 11.00 9.40 4.99
CA LEU A 111 12.44 9.31 4.79
C LEU A 111 12.71 8.41 3.59
N TYR A 112 13.51 8.90 2.65
CA TYR A 112 13.85 8.19 1.42
C TYR A 112 15.24 7.57 1.53
N SER A 113 15.42 6.42 0.89
CA SER A 113 16.71 5.76 0.79
C SER A 113 16.83 4.95 -0.50
N GLY A 114 18.05 4.78 -0.98
CA GLY A 114 18.35 3.93 -2.13
C GLY A 114 18.08 2.43 -1.90
N PRO A 115 18.19 1.61 -2.96
CA PRO A 115 17.86 0.18 -2.91
C PRO A 115 18.86 -0.67 -2.09
N GLY A 116 19.98 -0.07 -1.68
CA GLY A 116 20.99 -0.67 -0.82
C GLY A 116 20.76 -0.49 0.68
N ASP A 117 19.61 0.07 1.11
CA ASP A 117 19.31 0.24 2.54
C ASP A 117 19.20 -1.13 3.26
N ASP A 118 20.11 -1.38 4.21
CA ASP A 118 20.22 -2.66 4.93
C ASP A 118 18.91 -3.06 5.62
N ARG A 119 18.11 -2.08 6.07
CA ARG A 119 16.85 -2.33 6.79
C ARG A 119 15.82 -3.05 5.94
N PHE A 120 15.88 -2.89 4.62
CA PHE A 120 14.83 -3.33 3.70
C PHE A 120 15.30 -4.41 2.71
N GLN A 121 16.48 -5.01 2.92
CA GLN A 121 16.98 -6.07 2.03
C GLN A 121 16.11 -7.34 2.04
N GLY A 122 15.46 -7.65 3.16
CA GLY A 122 14.46 -8.73 3.23
C GLY A 122 13.27 -8.45 2.31
N LEU A 123 12.68 -7.24 2.44
CA LEU A 123 11.58 -6.79 1.57
C LEU A 123 12.00 -6.78 0.09
N ARG A 124 13.20 -6.27 -0.22
CA ARG A 124 13.75 -6.29 -1.57
C ARG A 124 13.79 -7.68 -2.16
N THR A 125 14.34 -8.63 -1.40
CA THR A 125 14.47 -10.02 -1.82
C THR A 125 13.11 -10.62 -2.12
N SER A 126 12.13 -10.40 -1.24
CA SER A 126 10.75 -10.85 -1.46
C SER A 126 10.12 -10.21 -2.72
N MET A 127 10.27 -8.90 -2.89
CA MET A 127 9.73 -8.18 -4.05
C MET A 127 10.33 -8.66 -5.37
N GLU A 128 11.66 -8.78 -5.47
CA GLU A 128 12.33 -9.12 -6.73
C GLU A 128 12.22 -10.61 -7.09
N ASN A 129 12.25 -11.51 -6.10
CA ASN A 129 12.39 -12.94 -6.35
C ASN A 129 11.09 -13.74 -6.21
N ASP A 130 10.09 -13.22 -5.49
CA ASP A 130 8.85 -13.95 -5.21
C ASP A 130 7.61 -13.15 -5.64
N TRP A 131 7.35 -12.01 -4.99
CA TRP A 131 6.07 -11.32 -5.11
C TRP A 131 5.84 -10.68 -6.47
N THR A 132 6.83 -9.96 -7.03
CA THR A 132 6.68 -9.38 -8.37
C THR A 132 6.57 -10.48 -9.45
N PRO A 133 7.45 -11.51 -9.47
CA PRO A 133 7.26 -12.63 -10.39
C PRO A 133 5.92 -13.35 -10.21
N GLY A 134 5.46 -13.53 -8.97
CA GLY A 134 4.16 -14.13 -8.64
C GLY A 134 2.99 -13.32 -9.17
N MET A 135 2.99 -12.01 -8.94
CA MET A 135 1.99 -11.07 -9.46
C MET A 135 1.94 -11.10 -10.99
N VAL A 136 3.09 -11.04 -11.66
CA VAL A 136 3.20 -11.11 -13.12
C VAL A 136 2.53 -12.38 -13.66
N ARG A 137 2.83 -13.54 -13.07
CA ARG A 137 2.20 -14.81 -13.46
C ARG A 137 0.70 -14.82 -13.21
N LEU A 138 0.27 -14.38 -12.02
CA LEU A 138 -1.14 -14.41 -11.61
C LEU A 138 -2.01 -13.54 -12.51
N LEU A 139 -1.49 -12.38 -12.93
CA LEU A 139 -2.21 -11.41 -13.75
C LEU A 139 -2.03 -11.66 -15.26
N GLY A 140 -1.25 -12.68 -15.67
CA GLY A 140 -0.94 -12.93 -17.08
C GLY A 140 -0.21 -11.77 -17.75
N LEU A 141 0.65 -11.07 -16.99
CA LEU A 141 1.44 -9.95 -17.49
C LEU A 141 2.76 -10.45 -18.07
N GLU A 142 3.34 -9.63 -18.94
CA GLU A 142 4.72 -9.80 -19.36
C GLU A 142 5.61 -8.93 -18.46
N ILE A 143 6.75 -9.44 -18.02
CA ILE A 143 7.69 -8.64 -17.20
C ILE A 143 8.16 -7.39 -17.95
N SER A 144 8.10 -7.45 -19.29
CA SER A 144 8.45 -6.35 -20.18
C SER A 144 7.40 -5.24 -20.26
N THR A 145 6.19 -5.45 -19.71
CA THR A 145 5.13 -4.44 -19.66
C THR A 145 5.01 -3.77 -18.30
N LEU A 146 5.76 -4.23 -17.29
CA LEU A 146 5.82 -3.55 -15.99
C LEU A 146 6.27 -2.09 -16.15
N PRO A 147 5.65 -1.14 -15.42
CA PRO A 147 5.92 0.29 -15.55
C PRO A 147 7.38 0.65 -15.34
N VAL A 148 7.82 1.75 -15.97
CA VAL A 148 9.13 2.35 -15.69
C VAL A 148 9.22 2.79 -14.23
N ILE A 149 8.13 3.31 -13.66
CA ILE A 149 8.02 3.59 -12.23
C ILE A 149 6.68 3.10 -11.70
N TRP A 150 6.73 2.38 -10.60
CA TRP A 150 5.58 2.04 -9.78
C TRP A 150 6.03 1.85 -8.32
N ASP A 151 5.10 1.78 -7.38
CA ASP A 151 5.43 1.52 -5.99
C ASP A 151 4.42 0.56 -5.33
N ALA A 152 4.87 -0.06 -4.24
CA ALA A 152 4.04 -0.90 -3.38
C ALA A 152 4.22 -0.46 -1.92
N ASP A 153 3.12 -0.15 -1.24
CA ASP A 153 3.08 0.24 0.17
C ASP A 153 2.84 -0.97 1.07
N PHE A 154 3.63 -1.08 2.12
CA PHE A 154 3.56 -2.16 3.09
C PHE A 154 3.45 -1.65 4.52
N LEU A 155 2.51 -2.20 5.27
CA LEU A 155 2.55 -2.16 6.74
C LEU A 155 3.31 -3.37 7.28
N LEU A 156 3.84 -3.24 8.50
CA LEU A 156 4.47 -4.36 9.19
C LEU A 156 3.40 -5.32 9.74
N GLY A 157 3.55 -6.59 9.42
CA GLY A 157 2.78 -7.69 10.01
C GLY A 157 3.41 -8.21 11.30
N PRO A 158 2.86 -9.31 11.87
CA PRO A 158 3.46 -9.98 13.02
C PRO A 158 4.91 -10.37 12.74
N LYS A 159 5.79 -10.22 13.73
CA LYS A 159 7.16 -10.72 13.57
C LYS A 159 7.16 -12.23 13.47
N THR A 160 8.10 -12.77 12.68
CA THR A 160 8.38 -14.20 12.65
C THR A 160 8.95 -14.67 14.01
N PRO A 161 8.98 -15.99 14.30
CA PRO A 161 9.54 -16.50 15.56
C PRO A 161 11.00 -16.08 15.83
N ASP A 162 11.78 -15.85 14.77
CA ASP A 162 13.16 -15.34 14.79
C ASP A 162 13.24 -13.79 14.79
N GLY A 163 12.12 -13.10 14.94
CA GLY A 163 12.04 -11.64 15.15
C GLY A 163 12.09 -10.79 13.87
N GLN A 164 12.10 -11.41 12.69
CA GLN A 164 12.10 -10.70 11.42
C GLN A 164 10.75 -10.04 11.15
N ASP A 165 10.79 -8.91 10.45
CA ASP A 165 9.56 -8.25 10.01
C ASP A 165 8.90 -9.03 8.87
N THR A 166 7.58 -9.17 8.99
CA THR A 166 6.72 -9.56 7.87
C THR A 166 6.03 -8.33 7.31
N TYR A 167 5.58 -8.41 6.07
CA TYR A 167 5.02 -7.27 5.35
C TYR A 167 3.62 -7.62 4.85
N VAL A 168 2.70 -6.68 5.03
CA VAL A 168 1.34 -6.77 4.51
C VAL A 168 1.18 -5.70 3.45
N LEU A 169 0.98 -6.13 2.19
CA LEU A 169 0.73 -5.23 1.07
C LEU A 169 -0.57 -4.46 1.31
N CYS A 170 -0.51 -3.14 1.20
CA CYS A 170 -1.67 -2.25 1.35
C CYS A 170 -2.15 -1.71 0.02
N GLU A 171 -1.23 -1.21 -0.81
CA GLU A 171 -1.55 -0.53 -2.05
C GLU A 171 -0.41 -0.70 -3.07
N ILE A 172 -0.77 -0.68 -4.36
CA ILE A 172 0.17 -0.58 -5.48
C ILE A 172 -0.20 0.65 -6.30
N ASN A 173 0.79 1.52 -6.57
CA ASN A 173 0.62 2.70 -7.40
C ASN A 173 1.44 2.57 -8.69
N ALA A 174 0.78 2.62 -9.85
CA ALA A 174 1.44 2.53 -11.16
C ALA A 174 1.43 3.84 -11.97
N SER A 175 0.88 4.91 -11.40
CA SER A 175 0.79 6.23 -12.04
C SER A 175 1.06 7.34 -11.03
N SER A 176 1.60 8.46 -11.49
CA SER A 176 1.87 9.65 -10.64
C SER A 176 2.69 9.35 -9.39
N VAL A 177 3.62 8.40 -9.46
CA VAL A 177 4.49 8.00 -8.35
C VAL A 177 5.53 9.09 -8.10
N PHE A 178 5.27 9.90 -7.09
CA PHE A 178 6.15 10.98 -6.62
C PHE A 178 5.81 11.34 -5.16
N PRO A 179 6.77 11.80 -4.32
CA PRO A 179 8.22 11.88 -4.58
C PRO A 179 8.87 10.50 -4.68
N ILE A 180 10.04 10.43 -5.31
CA ILE A 180 10.87 9.21 -5.42
C ILE A 180 12.24 9.42 -4.74
N PRO A 181 12.96 8.35 -4.35
CA PRO A 181 14.33 8.45 -3.82
C PRO A 181 15.28 9.09 -4.83
N ASP A 182 16.28 9.83 -4.34
CA ASP A 182 17.26 10.54 -5.18
C ASP A 182 18.12 9.57 -6.00
N GLU A 183 18.26 8.32 -5.57
CA GLU A 183 19.01 7.27 -6.25
C GLU A 183 18.21 6.52 -7.33
N ALA A 184 16.89 6.72 -7.40
CA ALA A 184 16.03 6.04 -8.37
C ALA A 184 16.22 6.47 -9.84
N PRO A 185 16.46 7.75 -10.19
CA PRO A 185 16.45 8.24 -11.57
C PRO A 185 17.32 7.46 -12.56
N ASP A 186 18.52 7.02 -12.17
CA ASP A 186 19.42 6.28 -13.06
C ASP A 186 18.81 4.94 -13.49
N ALA A 187 18.26 4.16 -12.54
CA ALA A 187 17.62 2.89 -12.83
C ALA A 187 16.33 3.04 -13.66
N LEU A 188 15.59 4.15 -13.45
CA LEU A 188 14.42 4.49 -14.26
C LEU A 188 14.83 4.81 -15.70
N ALA A 189 15.90 5.59 -15.88
CA ALA A 189 16.43 5.93 -17.19
C ALA A 189 16.89 4.67 -17.95
N ASP A 190 17.62 3.77 -17.29
CA ASP A 190 18.06 2.50 -17.87
C ASP A 190 16.87 1.63 -18.32
N THR A 191 15.85 1.55 -17.49
CA THR A 191 14.62 0.80 -17.81
C THR A 191 13.91 1.42 -19.01
N LEU A 192 13.76 2.75 -19.05
CA LEU A 192 13.15 3.47 -20.17
C LEU A 192 13.94 3.23 -21.46
N ILE A 193 15.27 3.36 -21.44
CA ILE A 193 16.14 3.11 -22.60
C ILE A 193 15.96 1.69 -23.11
N CYS A 194 15.91 0.69 -22.22
CA CYS A 194 15.69 -0.70 -22.60
C CYS A 194 14.34 -0.89 -23.30
N ARG A 195 13.27 -0.25 -22.79
CA ARG A 195 11.92 -0.29 -23.39
C ARG A 195 11.89 0.36 -24.78
N LEU A 196 12.49 1.54 -24.93
CA LEU A 196 12.56 2.24 -26.22
C LEU A 196 13.31 1.41 -27.27
N LYS A 197 14.46 0.84 -26.92
CA LYS A 197 15.22 -0.05 -27.81
C LYS A 197 14.43 -1.31 -28.21
N ALA A 198 13.68 -1.89 -27.27
CA ALA A 198 12.84 -3.05 -27.57
C ALA A 198 11.68 -2.69 -28.53
N ALA A 199 11.03 -1.55 -28.30
CA ALA A 199 9.97 -1.05 -29.17
C ALA A 199 10.49 -0.72 -30.58
N GLU A 200 11.69 -0.14 -30.71
CA GLU A 200 12.30 0.13 -32.00
C GLU A 200 12.57 -1.17 -32.78
N ARG A 201 13.13 -2.19 -32.12
CA ARG A 201 13.37 -3.51 -32.75
C ARG A 201 12.08 -4.15 -33.24
N ALA A 202 10.99 -4.05 -32.48
CA ALA A 202 9.69 -4.60 -32.86
C ALA A 202 9.04 -3.87 -34.06
N ARG A 203 9.46 -2.63 -34.36
CA ARG A 203 8.92 -1.80 -35.46
C ARG A 203 9.69 -1.92 -36.76
N ARG A 204 10.89 -2.51 -36.76
CA ARG A 204 11.66 -2.69 -38.00
C ARG A 204 11.06 -3.84 -38.82
N PRO A 205 10.70 -3.63 -40.10
CA PRO A 205 10.28 -4.73 -40.96
C PRO A 205 11.43 -5.72 -41.17
N ALA A 206 11.09 -7.00 -41.32
CA ALA A 206 12.02 -8.09 -41.60
C ALA A 206 12.77 -7.89 -42.93
#